data_AF-A0AAF0TBC5-F1
#
_entry.id   AF-A0AAF0TBC5-F1
#
_cell.length_a   1.000
_cell.length_b   1.000
_cell.length_c   1.000
_cell.angle_alpha   90.00
_cell.angle_beta   90.00
_cell.angle_gamma   90.00
#
_symmetry.space_group_name_H-M   'P 1'
#
loop_
_entity.id
_entity.type
_entity.pdbx_description
1 polymer ?
#
loop_
_entity_poly.entity_id
_entity_poly.type
_entity_poly.pdbx_seq_one_letter_code
_entity_poly.pdbx_strand_id
1 'polypeptide(L)'
;MESKDSVLRVLDSPRFRGKENKVYVGPVFGSVLIEEVTNCVFVMASHQIRIHQAKKCDFYLRVRSRPIIEDSDGVRFAPYCLKYEGIEKDLEEANLGEETGNWSKVDDFKW
;
A
#
# COMPACT_ATOMS: atom_id res chain seq x y z
N MET A 1 2.27 4.23 26.43
CA MET A 1 1.44 4.21 25.22
C MET A 1 2.17 3.30 24.25
N GLU A 2 1.82 2.02 24.22
CA GLU A 2 2.52 1.02 23.41
C GLU A 2 2.35 1.35 21.93
N SER A 3 3.45 1.71 21.27
CA SER A 3 3.55 1.71 19.81
C SER A 3 3.50 0.26 19.35
N LYS A 4 2.30 -0.24 19.05
CA LYS A 4 2.15 -1.53 18.37
C LYS A 4 2.60 -1.32 16.93
N ASP A 5 3.76 -1.85 16.58
CA ASP A 5 4.16 -2.05 15.18
C ASP A 5 3.05 -2.83 14.48
N SER A 6 2.19 -2.09 13.77
CA SER A 6 1.00 -2.66 13.15
C SER A 6 1.41 -3.09 11.75
N VAL A 7 1.66 -4.39 11.56
CA VAL A 7 1.87 -4.97 10.23
C VAL A 7 0.52 -5.37 9.68
N LEU A 8 0.02 -4.64 8.67
CA LEU A 8 -1.15 -5.09 7.92
C LEU A 8 -0.69 -6.03 6.81
N ARG A 9 -1.21 -7.26 6.80
CA ARG A 9 -0.98 -8.22 5.71
C ARG A 9 -2.20 -8.31 4.80
N VAL A 10 -1.99 -8.19 3.50
CA VAL A 10 -3.04 -8.35 2.49
C VAL A 10 -2.70 -9.50 1.57
N LEU A 11 -3.58 -10.50 1.54
CA LEU A 11 -3.48 -11.70 0.69
C LEU A 11 -4.71 -11.78 -0.21
N ASP A 12 -4.51 -12.18 -1.45
CA ASP A 12 -5.63 -12.54 -2.31
C ASP A 12 -6.29 -13.85 -1.84
N SER A 13 -7.61 -13.97 -2.01
CA SER A 13 -8.34 -15.19 -1.69
C SER A 13 -8.86 -15.84 -2.96
N PRO A 14 -8.74 -17.17 -3.13
CA PRO A 14 -9.19 -17.88 -4.34
C PRO A 14 -10.64 -17.60 -4.74
N ARG A 15 -11.50 -17.22 -3.79
CA ARG A 15 -12.91 -16.86 -4.02
C ARG A 15 -13.10 -15.56 -4.81
N PHE A 16 -12.07 -14.72 -4.93
CA PHE A 16 -12.12 -13.44 -5.62
C PHE A 16 -11.32 -13.43 -6.94
N ARG A 17 -10.80 -14.58 -7.38
CA ARG A 17 -10.09 -14.70 -8.66
C ARG A 17 -11.02 -14.39 -9.84
N GLY A 18 -10.54 -13.52 -10.74
CA GLY A 18 -11.22 -13.15 -11.99
C GLY A 18 -12.07 -11.88 -11.93
N LYS A 19 -12.08 -11.17 -10.80
CA LYS A 19 -12.67 -9.82 -10.67
C LYS A 19 -11.58 -8.79 -10.39
N GLU A 20 -11.87 -7.53 -10.72
CA GLU A 20 -11.05 -6.40 -10.24
C GLU A 20 -11.38 -6.20 -8.75
N ASN A 21 -10.38 -6.39 -7.88
CA ASN A 21 -10.55 -6.21 -6.43
C ASN A 21 -10.00 -4.84 -6.01
N LYS A 22 -10.80 -4.06 -5.29
CA LYS A 22 -10.39 -2.74 -4.77
C LYS A 22 -10.22 -2.82 -3.27
N VAL A 23 -9.02 -2.51 -2.78
CA VAL A 23 -8.67 -2.55 -1.36
C VAL A 23 -8.37 -1.13 -0.90
N TYR A 24 -9.19 -0.64 0.02
CA TYR A 24 -9.02 0.67 0.65
C TYR A 24 -8.59 0.46 2.09
N VAL A 25 -7.52 1.13 2.49
CA VAL A 25 -7.00 1.08 3.86
C VAL A 25 -6.84 2.50 4.36
N GLY A 26 -7.31 2.75 5.58
CA GLY A 26 -6.98 3.98 6.29
C GLY A 26 -5.48 4.09 6.57
N PRO A 27 -5.01 5.22 7.10
CA PRO A 27 -3.60 5.41 7.44
C PRO A 27 -3.10 4.35 8.44
N VAL A 28 -2.04 3.63 8.08
CA VAL A 28 -1.44 2.60 8.93
C VAL A 28 -0.15 3.14 9.53
N PHE A 29 -0.12 3.30 10.86
CA PHE A 29 1.11 3.53 11.59
C PHE A 29 1.95 2.24 11.63
N GLY A 30 3.00 2.17 10.82
CA GLY A 30 3.84 0.98 10.69
C GLY A 30 4.02 0.53 9.24
N SER A 31 3.95 -0.79 9.00
CA SER A 31 4.25 -1.37 7.69
C SER A 31 3.06 -2.15 7.11
N VAL A 32 3.00 -2.20 5.78
CA VAL A 32 2.06 -3.04 5.04
C VAL A 32 2.85 -4.04 4.21
N LEU A 33 2.46 -5.31 4.29
CA LEU A 33 2.97 -6.39 3.46
C LEU A 33 1.83 -6.90 2.56
N ILE A 34 2.03 -6.86 1.26
CA ILE A 34 1.07 -7.30 0.23
C ILE A 34 1.69 -8.49 -0.48
N GLU A 35 1.02 -9.65 -0.46
CA GLU A 35 1.56 -10.89 -1.04
C GLU A 35 0.54 -11.59 -1.94
N GLU A 36 1.02 -12.14 -3.05
CA GLU A 36 0.27 -13.03 -3.95
C GLU A 36 -1.02 -12.40 -4.52
N VAL A 37 -0.96 -11.12 -4.91
CA VAL A 37 -2.12 -10.36 -5.41
C VAL A 37 -2.13 -10.28 -6.93
N THR A 38 -3.32 -10.36 -7.55
CA THR A 38 -3.44 -10.26 -9.00
C THR A 38 -4.70 -9.48 -9.38
N ASN A 39 -4.59 -8.55 -10.32
CA ASN A 39 -5.72 -7.76 -10.83
C ASN A 39 -6.44 -6.96 -9.73
N CYS A 40 -5.66 -6.27 -8.90
CA CYS A 40 -6.14 -5.52 -7.75
C CYS A 40 -5.75 -4.04 -7.83
N VAL A 41 -6.59 -3.18 -7.24
CA VAL A 41 -6.31 -1.77 -6.99
C VAL A 41 -6.18 -1.57 -5.49
N PHE A 42 -5.09 -0.94 -5.06
CA PHE A 42 -4.81 -0.61 -3.67
C PHE A 42 -4.79 0.90 -3.47
N VAL A 43 -5.49 1.39 -2.47
CA VAL A 43 -5.42 2.79 -2.02
C VAL A 43 -5.12 2.80 -0.53
N MET A 44 -3.88 3.17 -0.17
CA MET A 44 -3.42 3.06 1.22
C MET A 44 -2.30 4.06 1.56
N ALA A 45 -2.20 4.39 2.84
CA ALA A 45 -1.11 5.18 3.39
C ALA A 45 -0.41 4.40 4.52
N SER A 46 0.91 4.36 4.51
CA SER A 46 1.70 3.65 5.55
C SER A 46 3.12 4.19 5.67
N HIS A 47 3.88 3.79 6.69
CA HIS A 47 5.29 4.21 6.75
C HIS A 47 6.16 3.40 5.81
N GLN A 48 5.87 2.10 5.67
CA GLN A 48 6.60 1.17 4.82
C GLN A 48 5.62 0.28 4.06
N ILE A 49 5.89 0.04 2.78
CA ILE A 49 5.06 -0.86 1.96
C ILE A 49 5.99 -1.83 1.24
N ARG A 50 5.75 -3.13 1.45
CA ARG A 50 6.44 -4.24 0.81
C ARG A 50 5.45 -5.04 -0.01
N ILE A 51 5.80 -5.32 -1.25
CA ILE A 51 4.92 -5.98 -2.22
C ILE A 51 5.67 -7.16 -2.79
N HIS A 52 5.12 -8.36 -2.62
CA HIS A 52 5.69 -9.61 -3.12
C HIS A 52 4.69 -10.32 -4.03
N GLN A 53 5.13 -10.79 -5.19
CA GLN A 53 4.30 -11.56 -6.12
C GLN A 53 3.01 -10.82 -6.58
N ALA A 54 3.09 -9.52 -6.89
CA ALA A 54 1.96 -8.76 -7.41
C ALA A 54 1.90 -8.78 -8.95
N LYS A 55 0.72 -9.00 -9.53
CA LYS A 55 0.54 -9.05 -10.99
C LYS A 55 -0.61 -8.18 -11.47
N LYS A 56 -0.36 -7.28 -12.42
CA LYS A 56 -1.39 -6.39 -13.01
C LYS A 56 -2.13 -5.59 -11.92
N CYS A 57 -1.38 -4.93 -11.04
CA CYS A 57 -1.93 -4.21 -9.89
C CYS A 57 -1.63 -2.72 -9.96
N ASP A 58 -2.57 -1.92 -9.45
CA ASP A 58 -2.43 -0.47 -9.32
C ASP A 58 -2.33 -0.07 -7.85
N PHE A 59 -1.33 0.74 -7.52
CA PHE A 59 -1.05 1.18 -6.16
C PHE A 59 -1.11 2.70 -6.06
N TYR A 60 -2.11 3.21 -5.34
CA TYR A 60 -2.27 4.62 -4.98
C TYR A 60 -1.76 4.82 -3.57
N LEU A 61 -0.51 5.28 -3.44
CA LEU A 61 0.25 5.21 -2.19
C LEU A 61 0.58 6.59 -1.64
N ARG A 62 0.55 6.70 -0.32
CA ARG A 62 1.29 7.70 0.44
C ARG A 62 2.20 6.95 1.40
N VAL A 63 3.50 7.20 1.33
CA VAL A 63 4.47 6.38 2.05
C VAL A 63 5.64 7.21 2.59
N ARG A 64 6.16 6.82 3.77
CA ARG A 64 7.33 7.48 4.38
C ARG A 64 8.65 6.95 3.83
N SER A 65 8.72 5.65 3.53
CA SER A 65 9.85 5.05 2.82
C SER A 65 9.56 4.84 1.33
N ARG A 66 10.56 4.45 0.57
CA ARG A 66 10.37 3.90 -0.77
C ARG A 66 9.57 2.58 -0.69
N PRO A 67 8.56 2.36 -1.54
CA PRO A 67 7.95 1.04 -1.68
C PRO A 67 8.99 0.04 -2.18
N ILE A 68 8.92 -1.18 -1.67
CA ILE A 68 9.77 -2.28 -2.12
C ILE A 68 8.90 -3.28 -2.87
N ILE A 69 9.29 -3.63 -4.09
CA ILE A 69 8.68 -4.72 -4.87
C ILE A 69 9.63 -5.89 -5.01
N GLU A 70 9.06 -7.08 -5.07
CA GLU A 70 9.76 -8.33 -5.34
C GLU A 70 8.81 -9.27 -6.12
N ASP A 71 9.30 -10.01 -7.13
CA ASP A 71 8.50 -10.98 -7.93
C ASP A 71 7.25 -10.39 -8.61
N SER A 72 7.26 -9.09 -8.90
CA SER A 72 6.06 -8.37 -9.33
C SER A 72 6.14 -7.96 -10.80
N ASP A 73 5.02 -8.06 -11.52
CA ASP A 73 4.95 -7.79 -12.96
C ASP A 73 3.69 -6.98 -13.34
N GLY A 74 3.85 -6.02 -14.25
CA GLY A 74 2.75 -5.15 -14.69
C GLY A 74 2.13 -4.31 -13.56
N VAL A 75 2.93 -3.85 -12.59
CA VAL A 75 2.49 -3.01 -11.47
C VAL A 75 2.63 -1.51 -11.80
N ARG A 76 1.70 -0.68 -11.32
CA ARG A 76 1.72 0.78 -11.53
C ARG A 76 1.54 1.52 -10.21
N PHE A 77 2.19 2.67 -10.08
CA PHE A 77 2.19 3.47 -8.86
C PHE A 77 1.70 4.90 -9.15
N ALA A 78 0.89 5.42 -8.25
CA ALA A 78 0.31 6.76 -8.32
C ALA A 78 0.19 7.37 -6.91
N PRO A 79 0.01 8.69 -6.78
CA PRO A 79 -0.26 9.33 -5.50
C PRO A 79 -1.53 8.80 -4.83
N TYR A 80 -1.52 8.75 -3.49
CA TYR A 80 -2.71 8.49 -2.67
C TYR A 80 -3.85 9.46 -2.98
N CYS A 81 -5.07 8.93 -3.06
CA CYS A 81 -6.25 9.69 -3.48
C CYS A 81 -7.53 9.39 -2.67
N LEU A 82 -7.42 8.63 -1.56
CA LEU A 82 -8.59 8.30 -0.74
C LEU A 82 -9.11 9.56 -0.02
N LYS A 83 -10.43 9.70 0.02
CA LYS A 83 -11.12 10.79 0.72
C LYS A 83 -12.27 10.23 1.54
N TYR A 84 -12.33 10.61 2.81
CA TYR A 84 -13.48 10.38 3.69
C TYR A 84 -13.46 11.41 4.83
N GLU A 85 -14.57 11.57 5.55
CA GLU A 85 -14.65 12.48 6.67
C GLU A 85 -13.67 12.08 7.79
N GLY A 86 -12.71 12.95 8.11
CA GLY A 86 -11.68 12.68 9.12
C GLY A 86 -10.33 12.19 8.56
N ILE A 87 -10.18 11.99 7.25
CA ILE A 87 -8.94 11.48 6.64
C ILE A 87 -7.69 12.28 7.02
N GLU A 88 -7.75 13.62 7.02
CA GLU A 88 -6.60 14.46 7.37
C GLU A 88 -6.17 14.24 8.82
N LYS A 89 -7.14 14.07 9.73
CA LYS A 89 -6.85 13.79 11.14
C LYS A 89 -6.21 12.41 11.31
N ASP A 90 -6.74 11.39 10.65
CA ASP A 90 -6.18 10.03 10.71
C ASP A 90 -4.76 9.99 10.12
N LEU A 91 -4.51 10.77 9.06
CA LEU A 91 -3.18 10.90 8.46
C LEU A 91 -2.21 11.57 9.44
N GLU A 92 -2.61 12.67 10.07
CA GLU A 92 -1.78 13.34 11.09
C GLU A 92 -1.49 12.42 12.29
N GLU A 93 -2.50 11.73 12.82
CA GLU A 93 -2.35 10.79 13.94
C GLU A 93 -1.43 9.61 13.59
N ALA A 94 -1.44 9.18 12.33
CA ALA A 94 -0.53 8.16 11.81
C ALA A 94 0.84 8.71 11.37
N ASN A 95 1.15 9.99 11.58
CA ASN A 95 2.36 10.67 11.11
C ASN A 95 2.56 10.57 9.58
N LEU A 96 1.46 10.67 8.84
CA LEU A 96 1.31 10.56 7.38
C LEU A 96 0.67 11.81 6.74
N GLY A 97 0.59 12.94 7.46
CA GLY A 97 0.01 14.20 6.96
C GLY A 97 0.74 14.77 5.74
N GLU A 98 2.06 14.87 5.80
CA GLU A 98 2.88 15.33 4.67
C GLU A 98 2.92 14.31 3.51
N GLU A 99 2.87 14.75 2.26
CA GLU A 99 3.15 13.91 1.07
C GLU A 99 4.60 14.09 0.63
N THR A 100 5.36 13.00 0.57
CA THR A 100 6.82 13.02 0.33
C THR A 100 7.19 12.71 -1.12
N GLY A 101 6.24 12.26 -1.93
CA GLY A 101 6.49 11.79 -3.30
C GLY A 101 7.18 10.41 -3.37
N ASN A 102 7.41 9.75 -2.23
CA ASN A 102 8.11 8.46 -2.19
C ASN A 102 7.34 7.33 -2.88
N TRP A 103 6.04 7.47 -3.10
CA TRP A 103 5.23 6.55 -3.91
C TRP A 103 5.82 6.33 -5.31
N SER A 104 6.55 7.31 -5.86
CA SER A 104 7.15 7.25 -7.20
C SER A 104 8.55 6.62 -7.23
N LYS A 105 9.16 6.39 -6.07
CA LYS A 105 10.54 5.89 -5.92
C LYS A 105 10.50 4.46 -5.44
N VAL A 106 10.22 3.54 -6.35
CA VAL A 106 10.05 2.12 -6.05
C VAL A 106 11.39 1.40 -6.17
N ASP A 107 11.79 0.68 -5.12
CA ASP A 107 12.97 -0.18 -5.15
C ASP A 107 12.55 -1.61 -5.54
N ASP A 108 13.15 -2.19 -6.59
CA ASP A 108 12.90 -3.55 -7.06
C ASP A 108 14.03 -4.48 -6.63
N PHE A 109 13.71 -5.49 -5.81
CA PHE A 109 14.68 -6.41 -5.21
C PHE A 109 14.95 -7.66 -6.06
N LYS A 110 14.50 -7.69 -7.32
CA LYS A 110 14.74 -8.78 -8.27
C LYS A 110 15.63 -8.35 -9.43
N TRP A 111 16.94 -8.55 -9.27
CA TRP A 111 17.86 -8.67 -10.41
C TRP A 111 18.09 -10.14 -10.76
#